data_AF-A0A8J2NRJ3-F1
#
_entry.id   AF-A0A8J2NRJ3-F1
#
_cell.length_a   1.000
_cell.length_b   1.000
_cell.length_c   1.000
_cell.angle_alpha   90.00
_cell.angle_beta   90.00
_cell.angle_gamma   90.00
#
_symmetry.space_group_name_H-M   'P 1'
#
loop_
_entity.id
_entity.type
_entity.pdbx_description
1 polymer ?
#
loop_
_entity_poly.entity_id
_entity_poly.type
_entity_poly.pdbx_seq_one_letter_code
_entity_poly.pdbx_strand_id
1 'polypeptide(L)'
;MILLGQDNYQLIAPSEIIKGPKNCPVMTKTELGWLVHGPLYPYRHREQMETVHYHQDPQQPIEDMQKLMHNYFAIEALGVRAPPPLQSCEDKRATEILAKTTSRIDGRFQTGLLWKEENVHLPESRVAATKRLRSIEKRMDRDRKFAEEYSSKMEHFFKQNYARAVIEEELAIGGSRLWFLPHFAVFNPKKPGKLRLVFDCAARSQGTSLNDVLITGPDYLTSLPKNLFNFRSRPIALTGDIKEMYPQIKIIPRDQFSQCFLWRGMERESEPKIYMMTSMMFGTKSSPCSAQYIKNINAQEFSDRFPEAANAIINYHYMDNYLDSFSTVSEAKSRYEEVFKIHQQGGFQMCGWSSNSKELISHIPPELTTLDKKDWSIDTEIPAERILGMVWNPNVDTFTYDLSFYKVRPEILSQAEVPTKRDVCKVVMAIFDPLGLVSHLTIPGKMVLQEIWKSKTDWDEPIKHELAVQWGEFMKNLQKIAKISIPRCYLENTATLTNYHLHIFSDASAKAYATVAYLVTNFGNLSDVVHQGEVGCERRHMDEGSGIFEVALIGVANRISGRNST
;
A
#
# COMPACT_ATOMS: atom_id res chain seq x y z
N MET A 1 6.43 21.31 9.55
CA MET A 1 6.70 22.67 9.03
C MET A 1 5.78 22.88 7.86
N ILE A 2 4.89 23.87 7.88
CA ILE A 2 3.98 24.11 6.75
C ILE A 2 4.76 24.82 5.64
N LEU A 3 5.02 24.11 4.54
CA LEU A 3 5.62 24.70 3.35
C LEU A 3 4.52 25.33 2.50
N LEU A 4 4.45 26.66 2.57
CA LEU A 4 3.55 27.47 1.75
C LEU A 4 4.30 27.86 0.48
N GLY A 5 3.78 27.45 -0.67
CA GLY A 5 4.28 27.90 -1.96
C GLY A 5 4.06 29.41 -2.14
N GLN A 6 4.88 30.06 -2.95
CA GLN A 6 4.76 31.50 -3.24
C GLN A 6 3.49 31.83 -4.07
N ASP A 7 2.85 30.81 -4.65
CA ASP A 7 1.50 30.88 -5.23
C ASP A 7 0.40 31.12 -4.17
N ASN A 8 0.67 30.77 -2.91
CA ASN A 8 -0.23 30.96 -1.77
C ASN A 8 0.20 32.15 -0.88
N TYR A 9 0.78 33.20 -1.48
CA TYR A 9 1.41 34.32 -0.76
C TYR A 9 0.52 34.99 0.29
N GLN A 10 -0.80 35.04 0.11
CA GLN A 10 -1.75 35.58 1.09
C GLN A 10 -1.68 34.88 2.46
N LEU A 11 -1.40 33.57 2.50
CA LEU A 11 -1.22 32.80 3.73
C LEU A 11 0.13 33.08 4.44
N ILE A 12 1.08 33.66 3.69
CA ILE A 12 2.43 34.04 4.14
C ILE A 12 2.49 35.52 4.52
N ALA A 13 1.59 36.35 3.98
CA ALA A 13 1.62 37.79 4.09
C ALA A 13 1.49 38.27 5.55
N PRO A 14 2.38 39.16 6.04
CA PRO A 14 2.31 39.69 7.39
C PRO A 14 1.17 40.72 7.52
N SER A 15 0.12 40.36 8.24
CA SER A 15 -0.94 41.28 8.68
C SER A 15 -0.53 42.12 9.89
N GLU A 16 0.37 41.61 10.73
CA GLU A 16 0.88 42.26 11.95
C GLU A 16 2.29 41.74 12.25
N ILE A 17 3.20 42.57 12.78
CA ILE A 17 4.58 42.16 13.12
C ILE A 17 4.99 42.78 14.46
N ILE A 18 5.31 41.94 15.46
CA ILE A 18 5.86 42.34 16.75
C ILE A 18 7.36 42.01 16.76
N LYS A 19 8.21 43.04 16.80
CA LYS A 19 9.68 42.90 16.72
C LYS A 19 10.31 43.00 18.10
N GLY A 20 11.04 41.96 18.50
CA GLY A 20 11.95 42.02 19.65
C GLY A 20 13.23 42.82 19.36
N PRO A 21 14.15 42.92 20.34
CA PRO A 21 15.48 43.48 20.14
C PRO A 21 16.30 42.78 19.04
N LYS A 22 17.41 43.40 18.65
CA LYS A 22 18.33 42.84 17.62
C LYS A 22 18.86 41.48 18.08
N ASN A 23 18.69 40.47 17.23
CA ASN A 23 18.97 39.04 17.48
C ASN A 23 18.02 38.32 18.46
N CYS A 24 16.83 38.86 18.73
CA CYS A 24 15.74 38.13 19.39
C CYS A 24 14.72 37.58 18.36
N PRO A 25 13.83 36.65 18.75
CA PRO A 25 12.69 36.26 17.94
C PRO A 25 11.75 37.43 17.61
N VAL A 26 11.11 37.33 16.45
CA VAL A 26 10.07 38.23 15.94
C VAL A 26 8.79 37.41 15.78
N MET A 27 7.65 37.99 16.15
CA MET A 27 6.34 37.40 15.89
C MET A 27 5.69 38.06 14.68
N THR A 28 5.04 37.28 13.83
CA THR A 28 4.34 37.75 12.62
C THR A 28 3.01 37.03 12.50
N LYS A 29 1.94 37.79 12.30
CA LYS A 29 0.57 37.29 12.17
C LYS A 29 0.21 37.17 10.69
N THR A 30 -0.14 35.97 10.23
CA THR A 30 -0.68 35.75 8.88
C THR A 30 -2.12 35.24 8.99
N GLU A 31 -2.77 34.93 7.87
CA GLU A 31 -4.10 34.28 7.86
C GLU A 31 -4.10 32.91 8.57
N LEU A 32 -2.91 32.29 8.77
CA LEU A 32 -2.72 31.04 9.51
C LEU A 32 -2.44 31.26 11.00
N GLY A 33 -2.49 32.50 11.49
CA GLY A 33 -2.22 32.85 12.90
C GLY A 33 -0.80 33.39 13.14
N TRP A 34 -0.33 33.27 14.39
CA TRP A 34 0.95 33.82 14.81
C TRP A 34 2.12 32.86 14.56
N LEU A 35 3.02 33.26 13.66
CA LEU A 35 4.33 32.65 13.42
C LEU A 35 5.39 33.32 14.30
N VAL A 36 6.36 32.54 14.80
CA VAL A 36 7.53 33.05 15.53
C VAL A 36 8.79 32.66 14.77
N HIS A 37 9.66 33.62 14.48
CA HIS A 37 10.89 33.37 13.72
C HIS A 37 12.08 34.22 14.23
N GLY A 38 13.27 33.63 14.22
CA GLY A 38 14.51 34.27 14.69
C GLY A 38 15.34 33.32 15.57
N PRO A 39 16.61 33.66 15.84
CA PRO A 39 17.47 32.83 16.68
C PRO A 39 17.02 32.89 18.15
N LEU A 40 16.99 31.74 18.82
CA LEU A 40 16.81 31.68 20.27
C LEU A 40 18.10 32.02 21.04
N TYR A 41 19.27 31.70 20.46
CA TYR A 41 20.60 32.02 21.01
C TYR A 41 21.63 32.29 19.89
N PRO A 42 22.69 33.08 20.16
CA PRO A 42 23.70 33.45 19.15
C PRO A 42 24.73 32.33 18.92
N TYR A 43 24.39 31.36 18.08
CA TYR A 43 25.29 30.24 17.75
C TYR A 43 26.46 30.69 16.86
N ARG A 44 27.70 30.48 17.31
CA ARG A 44 28.93 30.69 16.53
C ARG A 44 29.50 29.37 16.06
N HIS A 45 29.28 29.01 14.79
CA HIS A 45 30.30 28.44 13.89
C HIS A 45 29.68 28.32 12.48
N ARG A 46 30.51 28.46 11.44
CA ARG A 46 30.20 28.10 10.05
C ARG A 46 31.35 27.27 9.53
N GLU A 47 31.04 26.20 8.82
CA GLU A 47 31.97 25.52 7.92
C GLU A 47 31.39 25.60 6.50
N GLN A 48 32.27 25.61 5.50
CA GLN A 48 31.89 25.75 4.10
C GLN A 48 31.67 24.36 3.47
N MET A 49 30.67 24.24 2.60
CA MET A 49 30.52 23.07 1.74
C MET A 49 31.10 23.38 0.36
N GLU A 50 32.04 22.55 -0.10
CA GLU A 50 32.40 22.44 -1.51
C GLU A 50 31.42 21.49 -2.22
N THR A 51 31.28 21.62 -3.54
CA THR A 51 30.30 20.88 -4.34
C THR A 51 30.97 20.22 -5.55
N VAL A 52 30.69 18.94 -5.80
CA VAL A 52 31.23 18.19 -6.94
C VAL A 52 30.12 17.32 -7.54
N HIS A 53 29.80 17.53 -8.82
CA HIS A 53 28.81 16.76 -9.57
C HIS A 53 29.45 15.57 -10.29
N TYR A 54 28.68 14.51 -10.56
CA TYR A 54 29.08 13.42 -11.44
C TYR A 54 27.88 12.73 -12.10
N HIS A 55 27.98 12.42 -13.40
CA HIS A 55 26.98 11.69 -14.19
C HIS A 55 27.28 10.18 -14.18
N GLN A 56 26.27 9.31 -14.21
CA GLN A 56 26.49 7.86 -14.30
C GLN A 56 25.59 7.17 -15.34
N ASP A 57 26.16 6.18 -16.01
CA ASP A 57 25.60 5.41 -17.14
C ASP A 57 25.10 4.02 -16.65
N PRO A 58 24.04 3.42 -17.21
CA PRO A 58 23.29 2.36 -16.53
C PRO A 58 23.76 0.93 -16.82
N GLN A 59 23.68 0.06 -15.80
CA GLN A 59 23.59 -1.39 -15.98
C GLN A 59 22.47 -1.97 -15.11
N GLN A 60 21.66 -2.85 -15.70
CA GLN A 60 20.32 -3.22 -15.19
C GLN A 60 20.27 -4.41 -14.21
N PRO A 61 21.03 -4.41 -13.09
CA PRO A 61 20.54 -5.05 -11.85
C PRO A 61 20.18 -4.05 -10.74
N ILE A 62 20.57 -2.78 -10.87
CA ILE A 62 20.48 -1.79 -9.78
C ILE A 62 19.14 -1.03 -9.81
N GLU A 63 18.58 -0.81 -11.00
CA GLU A 63 17.34 -0.07 -11.24
C GLU A 63 16.16 -0.58 -10.41
N ASP A 64 15.94 -1.90 -10.34
CA ASP A 64 14.83 -2.49 -9.58
C ASP A 64 14.92 -2.19 -8.07
N MET A 65 16.13 -2.19 -7.50
CA MET A 65 16.33 -1.87 -6.09
C MET A 65 16.17 -0.37 -5.82
N GLN A 66 16.69 0.48 -6.71
CA GLN A 66 16.48 1.93 -6.63
C GLN A 66 14.99 2.30 -6.76
N LYS A 67 14.27 1.65 -7.68
CA LYS A 67 12.83 1.82 -7.89
C LYS A 67 12.00 1.33 -6.71
N LEU A 68 12.38 0.20 -6.09
CA LEU A 68 11.76 -0.26 -4.85
C LEU A 68 11.98 0.72 -3.69
N MET A 69 13.19 1.27 -3.52
CA MET A 69 13.48 2.30 -2.52
C MET A 69 12.70 3.59 -2.80
N HIS A 70 12.66 4.05 -4.05
CA HIS A 70 11.89 5.23 -4.47
C HIS A 70 10.39 5.04 -4.14
N ASN A 71 9.82 3.87 -4.45
CA ASN A 71 8.43 3.56 -4.16
C ASN A 71 8.14 3.46 -2.66
N TYR A 72 9.06 2.88 -1.86
CA TYR A 72 8.95 2.88 -0.39
C TYR A 72 8.89 4.32 0.13
N PHE A 73 9.82 5.17 -0.31
CA PHE A 73 9.86 6.57 0.12
C PHE A 73 8.67 7.40 -0.36
N ALA A 74 8.12 7.12 -1.54
CA ALA A 74 6.90 7.76 -2.05
C ALA A 74 5.61 7.34 -1.31
N ILE A 75 5.66 6.26 -0.51
CA ILE A 75 4.58 5.88 0.41
C ILE A 75 4.69 6.65 1.73
N GLU A 76 5.91 6.97 2.17
CA GLU A 76 6.15 7.81 3.38
C GLU A 76 5.87 9.31 3.15
N ALA A 77 5.78 9.75 1.88
CA ALA A 77 5.37 11.09 1.50
C ALA A 77 3.86 11.31 1.72
N LEU A 78 3.46 11.68 2.95
CA LEU A 78 2.05 11.85 3.31
C LEU A 78 1.45 13.13 2.70
N GLY A 79 0.66 12.96 1.65
CA GLY A 79 -0.35 13.95 1.22
C GLY A 79 0.15 15.08 0.33
N VAL A 80 1.46 15.33 0.26
CA VAL A 80 2.04 16.06 -0.87
C VAL A 80 2.22 15.08 -2.04
N ARG A 81 1.75 15.50 -3.21
CA ARG A 81 2.13 15.00 -4.53
C ARG A 81 2.23 16.25 -5.41
N ALA A 82 3.01 16.21 -6.49
CA ALA A 82 2.79 17.17 -7.57
C ALA A 82 1.30 17.13 -7.99
N PRO A 83 0.66 18.27 -8.33
CA PRO A 83 -0.74 18.28 -8.76
C PRO A 83 -0.93 17.25 -9.87
N PRO A 84 -1.98 16.41 -9.81
CA PRO A 84 -2.09 15.23 -10.66
C PRO A 84 -1.93 15.65 -12.13
N PRO A 85 -1.02 15.00 -12.90
CA PRO A 85 -0.67 15.46 -14.22
C PRO A 85 -1.90 15.54 -15.11
N LEU A 86 -1.95 16.57 -15.97
CA LEU A 86 -3.04 16.78 -16.92
C LEU A 86 -3.34 15.46 -17.65
N GLN A 87 -4.59 14.97 -17.50
CA GLN A 87 -5.02 13.65 -17.93
C GLN A 87 -4.47 13.30 -19.32
N SER A 88 -3.57 12.30 -19.36
CA SER A 88 -2.79 12.03 -20.56
C SER A 88 -3.66 11.49 -21.69
N CYS A 89 -3.12 11.47 -22.92
CA CYS A 89 -3.79 10.85 -24.05
C CYS A 89 -4.02 9.34 -23.81
N GLU A 90 -3.11 8.68 -23.06
CA GLU A 90 -3.30 7.29 -22.65
C GLU A 90 -4.42 7.13 -21.61
N ASP A 91 -4.53 8.05 -20.63
CA ASP A 91 -5.58 8.05 -19.61
C ASP A 91 -6.98 8.31 -20.17
N LYS A 92 -7.09 9.21 -21.16
CA LYS A 92 -8.33 9.49 -21.89
C LYS A 92 -8.76 8.25 -22.67
N ARG A 93 -7.85 7.68 -23.47
CA ARG A 93 -8.08 6.45 -24.21
C ARG A 93 -8.45 5.26 -23.31
N ALA A 94 -7.81 5.12 -22.14
CA ALA A 94 -8.16 4.10 -21.16
C ALA A 94 -9.61 4.27 -20.65
N THR A 95 -10.02 5.50 -20.34
CA THR A 95 -11.38 5.82 -19.89
C THR A 95 -12.41 5.62 -21.01
N GLU A 96 -12.07 5.98 -22.25
CA GLU A 96 -12.90 5.71 -23.44
C GLU A 96 -13.10 4.21 -23.69
N ILE A 97 -12.04 3.40 -23.57
CA ILE A 97 -12.14 1.93 -23.69
C ILE A 97 -13.02 1.36 -22.58
N LEU A 98 -12.84 1.82 -21.33
CA LEU A 98 -13.66 1.39 -20.19
C LEU A 98 -15.13 1.74 -20.41
N ALA A 99 -15.45 2.99 -20.75
CA ALA A 99 -16.83 3.43 -21.01
C ALA A 99 -17.48 2.71 -22.21
N LYS A 100 -16.71 2.38 -23.25
CA LYS A 100 -17.19 1.69 -24.46
C LYS A 100 -17.37 0.18 -24.29
N THR A 101 -16.62 -0.46 -23.38
CA THR A 101 -16.55 -1.93 -23.28
C THR A 101 -17.02 -2.52 -21.95
N THR A 102 -17.28 -1.68 -20.93
CA THR A 102 -17.77 -2.15 -19.64
C THR A 102 -19.28 -2.37 -19.68
N SER A 103 -19.73 -3.58 -19.32
CA SER A 103 -21.16 -3.93 -19.29
C SER A 103 -21.44 -5.04 -18.27
N ARG A 104 -22.67 -5.10 -17.73
CA ARG A 104 -23.11 -6.26 -16.91
C ARG A 104 -23.57 -7.42 -17.82
N ILE A 105 -23.12 -8.63 -17.54
CA ILE A 105 -23.56 -9.91 -18.12
C ILE A 105 -23.65 -10.94 -16.99
N ASP A 106 -24.76 -11.70 -16.92
CA ASP A 106 -24.99 -12.77 -15.94
C ASP A 106 -24.71 -12.37 -14.48
N GLY A 107 -25.07 -11.14 -14.11
CA GLY A 107 -24.88 -10.60 -12.76
C GLY A 107 -23.43 -10.21 -12.42
N ARG A 108 -22.51 -10.17 -13.39
CA ARG A 108 -21.12 -9.72 -13.24
C ARG A 108 -20.78 -8.64 -14.27
N PHE A 109 -19.73 -7.86 -14.03
CA PHE A 109 -19.18 -6.98 -15.06
C PHE A 109 -18.24 -7.72 -16.02
N GLN A 110 -18.25 -7.34 -17.30
CA GLN A 110 -17.15 -7.55 -18.24
C GLN A 110 -16.50 -6.21 -18.63
N THR A 111 -15.27 -6.23 -19.13
CA THR A 111 -14.58 -5.09 -19.78
C THR A 111 -13.60 -5.56 -20.86
N GLY A 112 -13.24 -4.67 -21.78
CA GLY A 112 -12.08 -4.84 -22.66
C GLY A 112 -10.76 -4.69 -21.92
N LEU A 113 -9.68 -5.15 -22.55
CA LEU A 113 -8.31 -4.80 -22.14
C LEU A 113 -7.97 -3.39 -22.65
N LEU A 114 -7.16 -2.64 -21.87
CA LEU A 114 -6.81 -1.26 -22.18
C LEU A 114 -5.70 -1.20 -23.24
N TRP A 115 -6.03 -1.44 -24.51
CA TRP A 115 -5.06 -1.50 -25.60
C TRP A 115 -4.46 -0.14 -25.96
N LYS A 116 -3.12 -0.06 -26.01
CA LYS A 116 -2.38 1.15 -26.39
C LYS A 116 -2.74 1.63 -27.80
N GLU A 117 -2.92 0.71 -28.72
CA GLU A 117 -3.36 0.95 -30.10
C GLU A 117 -4.57 0.06 -30.42
N GLU A 118 -5.27 0.28 -31.54
CA GLU A 118 -6.41 -0.57 -31.91
C GLU A 118 -5.98 -1.85 -32.65
N ASN A 119 -4.95 -1.71 -33.50
CA ASN A 119 -4.44 -2.76 -34.40
C ASN A 119 -3.23 -3.52 -33.84
N VAL A 120 -3.28 -3.84 -32.55
CA VAL A 120 -2.22 -4.58 -31.84
C VAL A 120 -1.88 -5.90 -32.55
N HIS A 121 -0.59 -6.12 -32.76
CA HIS A 121 0.00 -7.37 -33.23
C HIS A 121 0.95 -7.93 -32.16
N LEU A 122 0.57 -9.06 -31.58
CA LEU A 122 1.37 -9.80 -30.62
C LEU A 122 2.17 -10.91 -31.34
N PRO A 123 3.49 -11.04 -31.11
CA PRO A 123 4.31 -12.05 -31.77
C PRO A 123 4.13 -13.47 -31.17
N GLU A 124 4.77 -14.46 -31.80
CA GLU A 124 4.79 -15.85 -31.33
C GLU A 124 5.28 -15.93 -29.87
N SER A 125 4.55 -16.68 -29.03
CA SER A 125 4.77 -16.77 -27.58
C SER A 125 4.57 -18.18 -27.00
N ARG A 126 3.99 -19.13 -27.74
CA ARG A 126 3.77 -20.52 -27.33
C ARG A 126 5.08 -21.23 -27.03
N VAL A 127 6.15 -20.94 -27.78
CA VAL A 127 7.49 -21.52 -27.51
C VAL A 127 8.04 -21.04 -26.17
N ALA A 128 7.89 -19.74 -25.86
CA ALA A 128 8.32 -19.17 -24.58
C ALA A 128 7.50 -19.71 -23.39
N ALA A 129 6.18 -19.77 -23.53
CA ALA A 129 5.29 -20.37 -22.55
C ALA A 129 5.58 -21.87 -22.31
N THR A 130 5.77 -22.66 -23.38
CA THR A 130 6.14 -24.09 -23.31
C THR A 130 7.44 -24.30 -22.54
N LYS A 131 8.47 -23.48 -22.81
CA LYS A 131 9.76 -23.55 -22.11
C LYS A 131 9.60 -23.29 -20.61
N ARG A 132 8.73 -22.35 -20.22
CA ARG A 132 8.44 -22.02 -18.82
C ARG A 132 7.59 -23.08 -18.13
N LEU A 133 6.55 -23.61 -18.80
CA LEU A 133 5.77 -24.76 -18.31
C LEU A 133 6.69 -25.95 -17.98
N ARG A 134 7.58 -26.34 -18.90
CA ARG A 134 8.55 -27.42 -18.68
C ARG A 134 9.53 -27.16 -17.52
N SER A 135 9.72 -25.92 -17.07
CA SER A 135 10.45 -25.61 -15.83
C SER A 135 9.62 -25.80 -14.57
N ILE A 136 8.30 -25.55 -14.62
CA ILE A 136 7.36 -25.80 -13.52
C ILE A 136 7.19 -27.31 -13.32
N GLU A 137 6.99 -28.04 -14.41
CA GLU A 137 6.85 -29.50 -14.42
C GLU A 137 8.04 -30.18 -13.74
N LYS A 138 9.27 -29.84 -14.15
CA LYS A 138 10.51 -30.32 -13.52
C LYS A 138 10.64 -29.98 -12.03
N ARG A 139 9.87 -29.02 -11.50
CA ARG A 139 9.76 -28.77 -10.06
C ARG A 139 8.65 -29.62 -9.43
N MET A 140 7.47 -29.71 -10.04
CA MET A 140 6.37 -30.59 -9.59
C MET A 140 6.82 -32.05 -9.49
N ASP A 141 7.63 -32.52 -10.43
CA ASP A 141 8.18 -33.88 -10.46
C ASP A 141 9.20 -34.16 -9.33
N ARG A 142 9.68 -33.13 -8.64
CA ARG A 142 10.64 -33.20 -7.51
C ARG A 142 10.02 -32.84 -6.16
N ASP A 143 8.97 -32.04 -6.17
CA ASP A 143 8.31 -31.45 -5.01
C ASP A 143 6.82 -31.77 -5.10
N ARG A 144 6.43 -32.92 -4.53
CA ARG A 144 5.06 -33.43 -4.58
C ARG A 144 4.06 -32.46 -3.94
N LYS A 145 4.43 -31.81 -2.83
CA LYS A 145 3.57 -30.83 -2.16
C LYS A 145 3.34 -29.61 -3.07
N PHE A 146 4.37 -29.15 -3.76
CA PHE A 146 4.23 -28.12 -4.79
C PHE A 146 3.32 -28.58 -5.94
N ALA A 147 3.45 -29.83 -6.41
CA ALA A 147 2.58 -30.36 -7.45
C ALA A 147 1.09 -30.36 -7.05
N GLU A 148 0.79 -30.77 -5.81
CA GLU A 148 -0.56 -30.80 -5.24
C GLU A 148 -1.12 -29.37 -5.04
N GLU A 149 -0.36 -28.45 -4.42
CA GLU A 149 -0.76 -27.04 -4.25
C GLU A 149 -0.97 -26.32 -5.61
N TYR A 150 -0.13 -26.59 -6.60
CA TYR A 150 -0.20 -25.94 -7.92
C TYR A 150 -1.39 -26.46 -8.75
N SER A 151 -1.60 -27.79 -8.76
CA SER A 151 -2.71 -28.40 -9.51
C SER A 151 -4.06 -27.99 -8.93
N SER A 152 -4.19 -28.00 -7.60
CA SER A 152 -5.39 -27.50 -6.91
C SER A 152 -5.69 -26.02 -7.23
N LYS A 153 -4.67 -25.19 -7.48
CA LYS A 153 -4.87 -23.79 -7.91
C LYS A 153 -5.34 -23.66 -9.35
N MET A 154 -4.85 -24.50 -10.28
CA MET A 154 -5.39 -24.54 -11.64
C MET A 154 -6.83 -25.08 -11.67
N GLU A 155 -7.11 -26.15 -10.93
CA GLU A 155 -8.46 -26.72 -10.78
C GLU A 155 -9.46 -25.70 -10.21
N HIS A 156 -9.05 -24.86 -9.24
CA HIS A 156 -9.88 -23.76 -8.74
C HIS A 156 -10.20 -22.75 -9.84
N PHE A 157 -9.23 -22.35 -10.68
CA PHE A 157 -9.46 -21.43 -11.79
C PHE A 157 -10.45 -22.00 -12.82
N PHE A 158 -10.42 -23.31 -13.09
CA PHE A 158 -11.41 -23.95 -13.95
C PHE A 158 -12.78 -24.05 -13.26
N LYS A 159 -12.83 -24.47 -11.99
CA LYS A 159 -14.07 -24.65 -11.21
C LYS A 159 -14.84 -23.34 -10.97
N GLN A 160 -14.16 -22.21 -10.84
CA GLN A 160 -14.79 -20.88 -10.76
C GLN A 160 -15.14 -20.28 -12.14
N ASN A 161 -14.90 -21.03 -13.23
CA ASN A 161 -14.97 -20.55 -14.61
C ASN A 161 -14.12 -19.29 -14.87
N TYR A 162 -13.00 -19.12 -14.16
CA TYR A 162 -12.04 -18.03 -14.40
C TYR A 162 -11.23 -18.28 -15.68
N ALA A 163 -10.92 -19.54 -15.96
CA ALA A 163 -10.33 -20.01 -17.21
C ALA A 163 -11.14 -21.17 -17.81
N ARG A 164 -11.06 -21.37 -19.13
CA ARG A 164 -11.62 -22.52 -19.85
C ARG A 164 -10.58 -23.18 -20.76
N ALA A 165 -10.83 -24.41 -21.17
CA ALA A 165 -10.12 -25.03 -22.29
C ALA A 165 -10.52 -24.37 -23.62
N VAL A 166 -9.63 -24.45 -24.61
CA VAL A 166 -9.79 -23.89 -25.96
C VAL A 166 -9.32 -24.93 -26.99
N ILE A 167 -10.11 -25.16 -28.03
CA ILE A 167 -9.70 -26.03 -29.15
C ILE A 167 -8.80 -25.25 -30.14
N GLU A 168 -7.93 -25.94 -30.86
CA GLU A 168 -6.86 -25.29 -31.64
C GLU A 168 -7.41 -24.45 -32.82
N GLU A 169 -8.60 -24.80 -33.31
CA GLU A 169 -9.37 -24.08 -34.32
C GLU A 169 -9.88 -22.71 -33.82
N GLU A 170 -10.20 -22.56 -32.54
CA GLU A 170 -10.65 -21.27 -31.97
C GLU A 170 -9.53 -20.23 -32.00
N LEU A 171 -8.27 -20.64 -31.98
CA LEU A 171 -7.12 -19.73 -31.92
C LEU A 171 -7.00 -18.84 -33.17
N ALA A 172 -7.54 -19.31 -34.30
CA ALA A 172 -7.65 -18.50 -35.52
C ALA A 172 -8.50 -17.23 -35.32
N ILE A 173 -9.47 -17.25 -34.39
CA ILE A 173 -10.30 -16.09 -34.03
C ILE A 173 -9.46 -15.04 -33.27
N GLY A 174 -8.46 -15.47 -32.50
CA GLY A 174 -7.55 -14.58 -31.78
C GLY A 174 -6.66 -13.73 -32.70
N GLY A 175 -6.27 -14.27 -33.86
CA GLY A 175 -5.53 -13.55 -34.89
C GLY A 175 -4.32 -12.80 -34.35
N SER A 176 -4.22 -11.50 -34.65
CA SER A 176 -3.12 -10.62 -34.19
C SER A 176 -3.07 -10.39 -32.67
N ARG A 177 -4.10 -10.81 -31.92
CA ARG A 177 -4.19 -10.68 -30.45
C ARG A 177 -3.94 -12.00 -29.71
N LEU A 178 -3.65 -13.10 -30.39
CA LEU A 178 -3.33 -14.39 -29.76
C LEU A 178 -2.01 -14.30 -28.98
N TRP A 179 -2.02 -14.68 -27.68
CA TRP A 179 -0.81 -14.65 -26.85
C TRP A 179 -0.81 -15.71 -25.76
N PHE A 180 0.31 -16.42 -25.62
CA PHE A 180 0.51 -17.46 -24.62
C PHE A 180 1.34 -16.93 -23.45
N LEU A 181 0.70 -16.81 -22.29
CA LEU A 181 1.32 -16.40 -21.05
C LEU A 181 2.06 -17.57 -20.39
N PRO A 182 3.35 -17.39 -20.04
CA PRO A 182 3.95 -18.18 -18.98
C PRO A 182 3.19 -17.97 -17.67
N HIS A 183 3.20 -18.97 -16.79
CA HIS A 183 2.68 -18.86 -15.43
C HIS A 183 3.73 -19.37 -14.44
N PHE A 184 3.62 -18.98 -13.17
CA PHE A 184 4.49 -19.45 -12.10
C PHE A 184 3.82 -19.30 -10.73
N ALA A 185 4.47 -19.84 -9.69
CA ALA A 185 3.99 -19.75 -8.32
C ALA A 185 4.84 -18.80 -7.48
N VAL A 186 4.19 -17.96 -6.70
CA VAL A 186 4.80 -17.09 -5.69
C VAL A 186 4.35 -17.55 -4.30
N PHE A 187 5.31 -17.64 -3.39
CA PHE A 187 5.09 -17.91 -1.97
C PHE A 187 5.18 -16.60 -1.20
N ASN A 188 4.25 -16.36 -0.28
CA ASN A 188 4.37 -15.27 0.69
C ASN A 188 4.85 -15.87 2.03
N PRO A 189 6.07 -15.57 2.50
CA PRO A 189 6.54 -16.09 3.79
C PRO A 189 5.69 -15.64 4.99
N LYS A 190 4.96 -14.52 4.88
CA LYS A 190 3.98 -14.07 5.90
C LYS A 190 2.64 -14.82 5.85
N LYS A 191 2.41 -15.70 4.86
CA LYS A 191 1.25 -16.59 4.75
C LYS A 191 1.71 -17.96 4.20
N PRO A 192 2.49 -18.74 4.99
CA PRO A 192 3.07 -20.01 4.56
C PRO A 192 2.00 -21.00 4.11
N GLY A 193 2.31 -21.83 3.11
CA GLY A 193 1.34 -22.74 2.46
C GLY A 193 0.31 -22.08 1.55
N LYS A 194 0.20 -20.74 1.49
CA LYS A 194 -0.71 -20.05 0.55
C LYS A 194 -0.01 -19.73 -0.78
N LEU A 195 0.15 -20.76 -1.62
CA LEU A 195 0.62 -20.61 -3.01
C LEU A 195 -0.27 -19.63 -3.79
N ARG A 196 0.36 -18.63 -4.43
CA ARG A 196 -0.29 -17.72 -5.39
C ARG A 196 0.17 -18.06 -6.80
N LEU A 197 -0.78 -18.38 -7.68
CA LEU A 197 -0.55 -18.49 -9.13
C LEU A 197 -0.43 -17.08 -9.73
N VAL A 198 0.55 -16.87 -10.61
CA VAL A 198 0.79 -15.61 -11.32
C VAL A 198 0.94 -15.90 -12.82
N PHE A 199 0.28 -15.12 -13.66
CA PHE A 199 0.47 -15.13 -15.11
C PHE A 199 1.42 -14.00 -15.52
N ASP A 200 2.48 -14.37 -16.22
CA ASP A 200 3.67 -13.53 -16.42
C ASP A 200 3.48 -12.57 -17.60
N CYS A 201 2.79 -11.46 -17.33
CA CYS A 201 2.45 -10.44 -18.34
C CYS A 201 3.64 -9.57 -18.74
N ALA A 202 4.74 -9.64 -18.00
CA ALA A 202 6.02 -8.97 -18.29
C ALA A 202 7.01 -9.89 -19.03
N ALA A 203 6.76 -11.20 -19.09
CA ALA A 203 7.56 -12.11 -19.91
C ALA A 203 7.55 -11.67 -21.37
N ARG A 204 8.75 -11.48 -21.92
CA ARG A 204 8.94 -11.07 -23.31
C ARG A 204 9.11 -12.27 -24.24
N SER A 205 8.44 -12.22 -25.38
CA SER A 205 8.73 -13.05 -26.55
C SER A 205 8.95 -12.13 -27.76
N GLN A 206 9.99 -12.41 -28.55
CA GLN A 206 10.39 -11.59 -29.70
C GLN A 206 10.46 -10.08 -29.38
N GLY A 207 11.03 -9.74 -28.22
CA GLY A 207 11.18 -8.35 -27.75
C GLY A 207 9.95 -7.72 -27.07
N THR A 208 8.75 -8.30 -27.23
CA THR A 208 7.47 -7.74 -26.76
C THR A 208 6.90 -8.52 -25.58
N SER A 209 6.24 -7.87 -24.62
CA SER A 209 5.38 -8.48 -23.60
C SER A 209 3.95 -7.94 -23.69
N LEU A 210 2.98 -8.64 -23.08
CA LEU A 210 1.60 -8.18 -23.00
C LEU A 210 1.49 -6.80 -22.30
N ASN A 211 2.33 -6.55 -21.29
CA ASN A 211 2.37 -5.26 -20.60
C ASN A 211 2.95 -4.11 -21.43
N ASP A 212 3.67 -4.37 -22.54
CA ASP A 212 4.16 -3.31 -23.42
C ASP A 212 3.03 -2.71 -24.29
N VAL A 213 2.09 -3.55 -24.75
CA VAL A 213 0.99 -3.16 -25.68
C VAL A 213 -0.31 -2.69 -25.00
N LEU A 214 -0.36 -2.75 -23.67
CA LEU A 214 -1.46 -2.23 -22.86
C LEU A 214 -1.18 -0.78 -22.39
N ILE A 215 -2.18 -0.16 -21.79
CA ILE A 215 -2.15 1.11 -21.06
C ILE A 215 -2.34 0.82 -19.56
N THR A 216 -1.73 1.60 -18.66
CA THR A 216 -2.00 1.48 -17.21
C THR A 216 -3.38 2.03 -16.86
N GLY A 217 -3.68 3.23 -17.37
CA GLY A 217 -4.93 3.97 -17.12
C GLY A 217 -4.84 4.83 -15.86
N PRO A 218 -5.87 5.66 -15.59
CA PRO A 218 -5.86 6.58 -14.45
C PRO A 218 -5.66 5.88 -13.10
N ASP A 219 -4.90 6.52 -12.22
CA ASP A 219 -4.78 6.08 -10.84
C ASP A 219 -6.05 6.42 -10.04
N TYR A 220 -7.02 5.50 -10.06
CA TYR A 220 -8.22 5.56 -9.22
C TYR A 220 -7.97 5.14 -7.76
N LEU A 221 -6.71 4.86 -7.36
CA LEU A 221 -6.41 4.36 -6.02
C LEU A 221 -6.53 5.47 -4.96
N THR A 222 -7.37 5.19 -3.97
CA THR A 222 -7.47 5.98 -2.75
C THR A 222 -6.12 5.97 -2.01
N SER A 223 -5.69 7.12 -1.49
CA SER A 223 -4.44 7.23 -0.73
C SER A 223 -4.41 6.25 0.45
N LEU A 224 -3.36 5.42 0.55
CA LEU A 224 -3.17 4.48 1.67
C LEU A 224 -3.28 5.19 3.04
N PRO A 225 -2.54 6.29 3.29
CA PRO A 225 -2.74 7.13 4.48
C PRO A 225 -4.17 7.61 4.68
N LYS A 226 -4.91 8.02 3.63
CA LYS A 226 -6.32 8.43 3.75
C LYS A 226 -7.20 7.30 4.28
N ASN A 227 -7.07 6.08 3.75
CA ASN A 227 -7.83 4.93 4.24
C ASN A 227 -7.48 4.64 5.71
N LEU A 228 -6.20 4.68 6.07
CA LEU A 228 -5.76 4.46 7.45
C LEU A 228 -6.19 5.57 8.41
N PHE A 229 -6.24 6.84 7.99
CA PHE A 229 -6.82 7.94 8.79
C PHE A 229 -8.34 7.78 8.95
N ASN A 230 -9.06 7.45 7.88
CA ASN A 230 -10.50 7.18 7.92
C ASN A 230 -10.84 6.02 8.88
N PHE A 231 -10.11 4.90 8.76
CA PHE A 231 -10.24 3.72 9.60
C PHE A 231 -9.94 3.97 11.09
N ARG A 232 -9.28 5.08 11.42
CA ARG A 232 -8.93 5.48 12.78
C ARG A 232 -9.88 6.53 13.38
N SER A 233 -10.79 7.08 12.58
CA SER A 233 -11.54 8.28 12.97
C SER A 233 -12.61 8.07 14.04
N ARG A 234 -13.18 6.86 14.20
CA ARG A 234 -14.33 6.59 15.09
C ARG A 234 -14.23 5.25 15.85
N PRO A 235 -14.99 5.04 16.96
CA PRO A 235 -14.75 3.92 17.88
C PRO A 235 -15.11 2.53 17.36
N ILE A 236 -16.06 2.36 16.44
CA ILE A 236 -16.42 1.03 15.91
C ILE A 236 -15.72 0.80 14.57
N ALA A 237 -14.74 -0.08 14.50
CA ALA A 237 -14.01 -0.40 13.28
C ALA A 237 -14.74 -1.45 12.43
N LEU A 238 -14.61 -1.40 11.10
CA LEU A 238 -15.03 -2.48 10.21
C LEU A 238 -14.03 -2.65 9.06
N THR A 239 -13.58 -3.88 8.83
CA THR A 239 -12.71 -4.27 7.72
C THR A 239 -13.35 -5.41 6.93
N GLY A 240 -13.01 -5.55 5.65
CA GLY A 240 -13.47 -6.64 4.77
C GLY A 240 -12.66 -6.71 3.47
N ASP A 241 -12.86 -7.78 2.68
CA ASP A 241 -12.04 -8.08 1.49
C ASP A 241 -12.88 -8.56 0.28
N ILE A 242 -12.66 -7.98 -0.90
CA ILE A 242 -13.24 -8.47 -2.16
C ILE A 242 -12.46 -9.71 -2.61
N LYS A 243 -12.98 -10.89 -2.24
CA LYS A 243 -12.42 -12.20 -2.53
C LYS A 243 -12.04 -12.35 -4.00
N GLU A 244 -10.75 -12.44 -4.29
CA GLU A 244 -10.25 -12.62 -5.68
C GLU A 244 -10.78 -11.54 -6.66
N MET A 245 -10.75 -10.26 -6.25
CA MET A 245 -11.33 -9.11 -6.96
C MET A 245 -11.23 -9.15 -8.50
N TYR A 246 -10.04 -9.36 -9.08
CA TYR A 246 -9.88 -9.34 -10.54
C TYR A 246 -10.64 -10.51 -11.24
N PRO A 247 -10.44 -11.80 -10.88
CA PRO A 247 -11.22 -12.90 -11.46
C PRO A 247 -12.76 -12.82 -11.35
N GLN A 248 -13.32 -11.96 -10.49
CA GLN A 248 -14.77 -11.74 -10.46
C GLN A 248 -15.27 -10.97 -11.70
N ILE A 249 -14.40 -10.16 -12.31
CA ILE A 249 -14.66 -9.39 -13.53
C ILE A 249 -14.32 -10.22 -14.78
N LYS A 250 -15.20 -10.23 -15.78
CA LYS A 250 -14.99 -10.87 -17.08
C LYS A 250 -14.21 -10.00 -18.06
N ILE A 251 -13.55 -10.63 -19.03
CA ILE A 251 -12.93 -9.95 -20.18
C ILE A 251 -13.75 -10.24 -21.44
N ILE A 252 -13.98 -9.23 -22.29
CA ILE A 252 -14.75 -9.41 -23.54
C ILE A 252 -14.13 -10.52 -24.41
N PRO A 253 -14.92 -11.36 -25.11
CA PRO A 253 -14.41 -12.56 -25.80
C PRO A 253 -13.21 -12.32 -26.74
N ARG A 254 -13.19 -11.20 -27.48
CA ARG A 254 -12.09 -10.83 -28.39
C ARG A 254 -10.72 -10.68 -27.68
N ASP A 255 -10.73 -10.27 -26.42
CA ASP A 255 -9.53 -9.95 -25.65
C ASP A 255 -9.12 -11.10 -24.70
N GLN A 256 -9.90 -12.18 -24.64
CA GLN A 256 -9.53 -13.40 -23.91
C GLN A 256 -8.34 -14.10 -24.59
N PHE A 257 -8.24 -14.08 -25.92
CA PHE A 257 -7.16 -14.72 -26.70
C PHE A 257 -5.75 -14.19 -26.40
N SER A 258 -5.63 -13.00 -25.82
CA SER A 258 -4.37 -12.44 -25.35
C SER A 258 -3.92 -13.00 -23.99
N GLN A 259 -4.71 -13.93 -23.44
CA GLN A 259 -4.55 -14.51 -22.12
C GLN A 259 -4.67 -16.05 -22.18
N CYS A 260 -4.18 -16.64 -23.27
CA CYS A 260 -4.02 -18.09 -23.40
C CYS A 260 -2.83 -18.58 -22.55
N PHE A 261 -2.85 -19.85 -22.16
CA PHE A 261 -1.77 -20.53 -21.46
C PHE A 261 -1.81 -22.05 -21.71
N LEU A 262 -0.77 -22.76 -21.27
CA LEU A 262 -0.57 -24.19 -21.55
C LEU A 262 -0.58 -24.98 -20.25
N TRP A 263 -1.36 -26.05 -20.14
CA TRP A 263 -1.43 -26.85 -18.91
C TRP A 263 -1.75 -28.33 -19.17
N ARG A 264 -1.14 -29.23 -18.39
CA ARG A 264 -1.37 -30.69 -18.47
C ARG A 264 -1.22 -31.43 -17.14
N GLY A 265 -1.31 -30.73 -16.00
CA GLY A 265 -1.21 -31.35 -14.66
C GLY A 265 0.05 -32.21 -14.50
N MET A 266 -0.13 -33.52 -14.33
CA MET A 266 0.94 -34.52 -14.27
C MET A 266 1.06 -35.40 -15.54
N GLU A 267 0.31 -35.11 -16.60
CA GLU A 267 0.25 -35.89 -17.86
C GLU A 267 1.49 -35.63 -18.74
N ARG A 268 2.70 -36.05 -18.30
CA ARG A 268 3.99 -35.74 -18.96
C ARG A 268 4.14 -36.22 -20.40
N GLU A 269 3.40 -37.26 -20.80
CA GLU A 269 3.43 -37.84 -22.15
C GLU A 269 2.41 -37.21 -23.11
N SER A 270 1.47 -36.40 -22.62
CA SER A 270 0.48 -35.71 -23.45
C SER A 270 0.96 -34.31 -23.82
N GLU A 271 0.66 -33.83 -25.03
CA GLU A 271 0.92 -32.42 -25.37
C GLU A 271 0.13 -31.46 -24.44
N PRO A 272 0.67 -30.27 -24.08
CA PRO A 272 -0.02 -29.33 -23.21
C PRO A 272 -1.35 -28.85 -23.79
N LYS A 273 -2.44 -29.10 -23.05
CA LYS A 273 -3.78 -28.62 -23.40
C LYS A 273 -3.80 -27.10 -23.30
N ILE A 274 -4.52 -26.44 -24.22
CA ILE A 274 -4.60 -24.99 -24.29
C ILE A 274 -5.77 -24.49 -23.46
N TYR A 275 -5.51 -23.50 -22.63
CA TYR A 275 -6.50 -22.83 -21.79
C TYR A 275 -6.45 -21.32 -22.03
N MET A 276 -7.51 -20.63 -21.62
CA MET A 276 -7.65 -19.18 -21.79
C MET A 276 -8.40 -18.58 -20.62
N MET A 277 -7.90 -17.46 -20.09
CA MET A 277 -8.57 -16.68 -19.06
C MET A 277 -9.83 -16.00 -19.65
N THR A 278 -10.99 -16.29 -19.06
CA THR A 278 -12.24 -15.59 -19.38
C THR A 278 -12.44 -14.33 -18.53
N SER A 279 -11.59 -14.17 -17.50
CA SER A 279 -11.75 -13.24 -16.39
C SER A 279 -10.46 -12.48 -16.14
N MET A 280 -10.56 -11.26 -15.62
CA MET A 280 -9.42 -10.37 -15.44
C MET A 280 -8.41 -10.99 -14.47
N MET A 281 -7.18 -11.17 -14.94
CA MET A 281 -6.11 -11.78 -14.14
C MET A 281 -5.26 -10.72 -13.42
N PHE A 282 -4.60 -11.16 -12.35
CA PHE A 282 -3.51 -10.40 -11.74
C PHE A 282 -2.23 -10.53 -12.58
N GLY A 283 -1.61 -9.41 -12.92
CA GLY A 283 -0.34 -9.35 -13.67
C GLY A 283 -0.32 -8.31 -14.78
N THR A 284 -1.48 -7.97 -15.38
CA THR A 284 -1.54 -6.86 -16.34
C THR A 284 -1.43 -5.52 -15.61
N LYS A 285 -0.78 -4.53 -16.23
CA LYS A 285 -0.70 -3.17 -15.69
C LYS A 285 -2.04 -2.42 -15.72
N SER A 286 -3.00 -2.86 -16.54
CA SER A 286 -4.35 -2.29 -16.65
C SER A 286 -5.32 -2.81 -15.58
N SER A 287 -5.13 -4.04 -15.07
CA SER A 287 -6.05 -4.66 -14.11
C SER A 287 -6.41 -3.76 -12.91
N PRO A 288 -5.48 -3.01 -12.27
CA PRO A 288 -5.81 -2.11 -11.16
C PRO A 288 -6.73 -0.95 -11.54
N CYS A 289 -6.52 -0.31 -12.70
CA CYS A 289 -7.38 0.75 -13.20
C CYS A 289 -8.78 0.20 -13.51
N SER A 290 -8.87 -0.87 -14.31
CA SER A 290 -10.15 -1.45 -14.74
C SER A 290 -10.98 -1.98 -13.57
N ALA A 291 -10.35 -2.65 -12.59
CA ALA A 291 -11.06 -3.17 -11.43
C ALA A 291 -11.60 -2.06 -10.52
N GLN A 292 -10.85 -0.98 -10.31
CA GLN A 292 -11.32 0.16 -9.52
C GLN A 292 -12.40 0.97 -10.23
N TYR A 293 -12.29 1.16 -11.55
CA TYR A 293 -13.36 1.75 -12.37
C TYR A 293 -14.66 0.96 -12.21
N ILE A 294 -14.61 -0.37 -12.37
CA ILE A 294 -15.79 -1.24 -12.23
C ILE A 294 -16.37 -1.22 -10.80
N LYS A 295 -15.51 -1.27 -9.77
CA LYS A 295 -15.93 -1.11 -8.37
C LYS A 295 -16.66 0.24 -8.16
N ASN A 296 -16.16 1.32 -8.76
CA ASN A 296 -16.72 2.66 -8.62
C ASN A 296 -18.05 2.83 -9.37
N ILE A 297 -18.19 2.37 -10.62
CA ILE A 297 -19.48 2.46 -11.33
C ILE A 297 -20.55 1.58 -10.65
N ASN A 298 -20.16 0.41 -10.12
CA ASN A 298 -21.07 -0.46 -9.37
C ASN A 298 -21.60 0.24 -8.10
N ALA A 299 -20.80 1.09 -7.46
CA ALA A 299 -21.26 1.95 -6.37
C ALA A 299 -22.15 3.09 -6.87
N GLN A 300 -21.77 3.75 -7.97
CA GLN A 300 -22.49 4.90 -8.53
C GLN A 300 -23.94 4.55 -8.90
N GLU A 301 -24.19 3.38 -9.49
CA GLU A 301 -25.54 2.86 -9.80
C GLU A 301 -26.49 2.75 -8.60
N PHE A 302 -25.99 2.82 -7.36
CA PHE A 302 -26.79 2.75 -6.12
C PHE A 302 -26.79 4.06 -5.32
N SER A 303 -26.17 5.14 -5.81
CA SER A 303 -26.02 6.41 -5.08
C SER A 303 -27.36 7.02 -4.65
N ASP A 304 -28.40 6.91 -5.48
CA ASP A 304 -29.75 7.44 -5.19
C ASP A 304 -30.49 6.66 -4.08
N ARG A 305 -29.99 5.48 -3.70
CA ARG A 305 -30.63 4.56 -2.74
C ARG A 305 -29.81 4.34 -1.48
N PHE A 306 -28.48 4.34 -1.59
CA PHE A 306 -27.54 4.11 -0.50
C PHE A 306 -26.33 5.07 -0.65
N PRO A 307 -26.53 6.40 -0.61
CA PRO A 307 -25.50 7.38 -0.98
C PRO A 307 -24.23 7.26 -0.13
N GLU A 308 -24.38 7.01 1.17
CA GLU A 308 -23.25 6.86 2.10
C GLU A 308 -22.47 5.57 1.84
N ALA A 309 -23.13 4.47 1.45
CA ALA A 309 -22.47 3.22 1.09
C ALA A 309 -21.81 3.25 -0.29
N ALA A 310 -22.43 3.94 -1.25
CA ALA A 310 -21.81 4.23 -2.54
C ALA A 310 -20.53 5.06 -2.35
N ASN A 311 -20.61 6.12 -1.53
CA ASN A 311 -19.45 6.91 -1.12
C ASN A 311 -18.39 6.05 -0.39
N ALA A 312 -18.80 5.17 0.53
CA ALA A 312 -17.89 4.28 1.25
C ALA A 312 -17.14 3.36 0.27
N ILE A 313 -17.84 2.71 -0.66
CA ILE A 313 -17.21 1.82 -1.64
C ILE A 313 -16.17 2.57 -2.50
N ILE A 314 -16.47 3.82 -2.88
CA ILE A 314 -15.55 4.65 -3.67
C ILE A 314 -14.34 5.09 -2.83
N ASN A 315 -14.56 5.64 -1.63
CA ASN A 315 -13.56 6.39 -0.86
C ASN A 315 -12.83 5.62 0.26
N TYR A 316 -13.33 4.45 0.66
CA TYR A 316 -12.87 3.67 1.83
C TYR A 316 -12.43 2.24 1.47
N HIS A 317 -12.38 1.92 0.17
CA HIS A 317 -11.63 0.79 -0.35
C HIS A 317 -10.23 1.22 -0.76
N TYR A 318 -9.22 0.48 -0.30
CA TYR A 318 -7.90 0.43 -0.90
C TYR A 318 -7.78 -0.87 -1.70
N MET A 319 -7.89 -0.78 -3.03
CA MET A 319 -8.04 -1.94 -3.92
C MET A 319 -9.18 -2.89 -3.46
N ASP A 320 -8.83 -4.13 -3.11
CA ASP A 320 -9.72 -5.19 -2.66
C ASP A 320 -10.16 -5.04 -1.19
N ASN A 321 -9.39 -4.34 -0.35
CA ASN A 321 -9.68 -4.22 1.08
C ASN A 321 -10.60 -3.02 1.40
N TYR A 322 -11.70 -3.25 2.12
CA TYR A 322 -12.59 -2.24 2.71
C TYR A 322 -12.13 -1.89 4.13
N LEU A 323 -12.05 -0.60 4.47
CA LEU A 323 -11.70 -0.12 5.81
C LEU A 323 -12.55 1.10 6.18
N ASP A 324 -13.40 0.99 7.20
CA ASP A 324 -14.22 2.10 7.68
C ASP A 324 -14.32 2.13 9.21
N SER A 325 -14.81 3.23 9.79
CA SER A 325 -15.14 3.29 11.20
C SER A 325 -16.33 4.20 11.51
N PHE A 326 -17.10 3.81 12.52
CA PHE A 326 -18.44 4.30 12.83
C PHE A 326 -18.55 4.77 14.29
N SER A 327 -19.49 5.67 14.57
CA SER A 327 -19.75 6.15 15.93
C SER A 327 -20.59 5.17 16.75
N THR A 328 -21.35 4.29 16.10
CA THR A 328 -22.20 3.29 16.77
C THR A 328 -22.17 1.95 16.03
N VAL A 329 -22.51 0.86 16.74
CA VAL A 329 -22.64 -0.47 16.13
C VAL A 329 -23.83 -0.51 15.15
N SER A 330 -24.91 0.24 15.41
CA SER A 330 -26.07 0.33 14.51
C SER A 330 -25.72 0.98 13.16
N GLU A 331 -24.94 2.06 13.18
CA GLU A 331 -24.40 2.69 11.96
C GLU A 331 -23.55 1.67 11.16
N ALA A 332 -22.65 0.97 11.85
CA ALA A 332 -21.78 -0.05 11.27
C ALA A 332 -22.55 -1.24 10.67
N LYS A 333 -23.65 -1.69 11.30
CA LYS A 333 -24.52 -2.76 10.82
C LYS A 333 -25.22 -2.38 9.50
N SER A 334 -25.83 -1.20 9.44
CA SER A 334 -26.47 -0.74 8.19
C SER A 334 -25.45 -0.60 7.06
N ARG A 335 -24.27 -0.01 7.34
CA ARG A 335 -23.23 0.14 6.32
C ARG A 335 -22.67 -1.18 5.84
N TYR A 336 -22.49 -2.16 6.73
CA TYR A 336 -22.13 -3.53 6.36
C TYR A 336 -23.16 -4.13 5.37
N GLU A 337 -24.45 -4.07 5.70
CA GLU A 337 -25.53 -4.62 4.87
C GLU A 337 -25.60 -3.92 3.49
N GLU A 338 -25.51 -2.59 3.47
CA GLU A 338 -25.52 -1.77 2.25
C GLU A 338 -24.32 -2.10 1.34
N VAL A 339 -23.10 -2.08 1.88
CA VAL A 339 -21.86 -2.35 1.13
C VAL A 339 -21.82 -3.79 0.62
N PHE A 340 -22.20 -4.75 1.47
CA PHE A 340 -22.31 -6.16 1.07
C PHE A 340 -23.30 -6.35 -0.08
N LYS A 341 -24.48 -5.71 0.00
CA LYS A 341 -25.53 -5.76 -1.02
C LYS A 341 -25.09 -5.13 -2.35
N ILE A 342 -24.49 -3.94 -2.33
CA ILE A 342 -24.02 -3.27 -3.56
C ILE A 342 -22.94 -4.12 -4.25
N HIS A 343 -21.97 -4.64 -3.50
CA HIS A 343 -20.95 -5.54 -4.05
C HIS A 343 -21.55 -6.82 -4.63
N GLN A 344 -22.49 -7.46 -3.91
CA GLN A 344 -23.19 -8.65 -4.39
C GLN A 344 -23.93 -8.40 -5.72
N GLN A 345 -24.58 -7.24 -5.90
CA GLN A 345 -25.22 -6.86 -7.16
C GLN A 345 -24.20 -6.64 -8.30
N GLY A 346 -22.97 -6.24 -7.98
CA GLY A 346 -21.83 -6.19 -8.91
C GLY A 346 -21.25 -7.55 -9.29
N GLY A 347 -21.72 -8.64 -8.66
CA GLY A 347 -21.13 -9.97 -8.75
C GLY A 347 -19.87 -10.13 -7.90
N PHE A 348 -19.57 -9.18 -7.02
CA PHE A 348 -18.42 -9.21 -6.10
C PHE A 348 -18.77 -9.91 -4.78
N GLN A 349 -18.04 -10.97 -4.47
CA GLN A 349 -18.06 -11.65 -3.17
C GLN A 349 -17.18 -10.92 -2.15
N MET A 350 -17.79 -10.31 -1.15
CA MET A 350 -17.10 -9.83 0.07
C MET A 350 -16.90 -10.98 1.07
N CYS A 351 -15.74 -11.01 1.72
CA CYS A 351 -15.40 -11.95 2.80
C CYS A 351 -14.36 -11.35 3.76
N GLY A 352 -13.89 -12.12 4.74
CA GLY A 352 -12.85 -11.68 5.67
C GLY A 352 -13.27 -10.47 6.51
N TRP A 353 -14.55 -10.38 6.86
CA TRP A 353 -15.06 -9.28 7.68
C TRP A 353 -14.53 -9.37 9.12
N SER A 354 -14.08 -8.23 9.66
CA SER A 354 -13.48 -8.12 10.98
C SER A 354 -13.76 -6.74 11.61
N SER A 355 -13.72 -6.66 12.93
CA SER A 355 -14.16 -5.51 13.74
C SER A 355 -13.65 -5.66 15.18
N ASN A 356 -13.47 -4.54 15.87
CA ASN A 356 -13.28 -4.51 17.33
C ASN A 356 -14.59 -4.76 18.11
N SER A 357 -15.76 -4.67 17.47
CA SER A 357 -17.05 -4.90 18.11
C SER A 357 -17.52 -6.35 17.94
N LYS A 358 -17.54 -7.10 19.05
CA LYS A 358 -18.14 -8.43 19.13
C LYS A 358 -19.63 -8.44 18.74
N GLU A 359 -20.36 -7.35 19.00
CA GLU A 359 -21.78 -7.18 18.63
C GLU A 359 -21.97 -6.95 17.12
N LEU A 360 -20.98 -6.36 16.44
CA LEU A 360 -20.96 -6.25 14.98
C LEU A 360 -20.61 -7.58 14.33
N ILE A 361 -19.58 -8.28 14.82
CA ILE A 361 -19.20 -9.61 14.27
C ILE A 361 -20.30 -10.64 14.45
N SER A 362 -21.01 -10.64 15.57
CA SER A 362 -22.17 -11.52 15.82
C SER A 362 -23.34 -11.32 14.84
N HIS A 363 -23.36 -10.22 14.09
CA HIS A 363 -24.36 -9.90 13.07
C HIS A 363 -23.96 -10.34 11.66
N ILE A 364 -22.67 -10.64 11.44
CA ILE A 364 -22.14 -11.06 10.14
C ILE A 364 -22.14 -12.59 10.08
N PRO A 365 -22.64 -13.22 8.99
CA PRO A 365 -22.59 -14.67 8.82
C PRO A 365 -21.16 -15.21 9.00
N PRO A 366 -20.91 -16.21 9.87
CA PRO A 366 -19.55 -16.62 10.24
C PRO A 366 -18.65 -16.98 9.06
N GLU A 367 -19.21 -17.58 8.00
CA GLU A 367 -18.50 -17.91 6.76
C GLU A 367 -17.99 -16.73 5.93
N LEU A 368 -18.40 -15.51 6.27
CA LEU A 368 -17.93 -14.26 5.68
C LEU A 368 -16.93 -13.53 6.58
N THR A 369 -16.75 -13.94 7.84
CA THR A 369 -15.83 -13.30 8.80
C THR A 369 -14.37 -13.75 8.62
N THR A 370 -13.45 -13.22 9.42
CA THR A 370 -12.07 -13.73 9.57
C THR A 370 -11.96 -14.96 10.47
N LEU A 371 -13.04 -15.40 11.12
CA LEU A 371 -13.03 -16.43 12.16
C LEU A 371 -13.28 -17.83 11.59
N ASP A 372 -12.58 -18.82 12.13
CA ASP A 372 -12.69 -20.20 11.65
C ASP A 372 -13.97 -20.88 12.19
N LYS A 373 -14.66 -21.62 11.32
CA LYS A 373 -16.09 -22.00 11.51
C LYS A 373 -16.39 -22.91 12.69
N LYS A 374 -15.38 -23.40 13.42
CA LYS A 374 -15.53 -24.39 14.50
C LYS A 374 -15.47 -23.79 15.90
N ASP A 375 -14.85 -22.62 16.03
CA ASP A 375 -14.41 -22.09 17.34
C ASP A 375 -15.11 -20.76 17.70
N TRP A 376 -16.24 -20.46 17.05
CA TRP A 376 -17.01 -19.23 17.30
C TRP A 376 -17.86 -19.32 18.57
N SER A 377 -17.63 -18.37 19.47
CA SER A 377 -18.42 -18.06 20.66
C SER A 377 -18.31 -16.56 20.91
N ILE A 378 -19.17 -15.99 21.76
CA ILE A 378 -19.07 -14.57 22.13
C ILE A 378 -17.76 -14.26 22.89
N ASP A 379 -17.11 -15.25 23.48
CA ASP A 379 -15.86 -15.09 24.23
C ASP A 379 -14.60 -15.24 23.35
N THR A 380 -14.72 -15.84 22.16
CA THR A 380 -13.61 -16.10 21.22
C THR A 380 -12.81 -14.83 20.90
N GLU A 381 -11.48 -14.91 21.02
CA GLU A 381 -10.57 -13.83 20.60
C GLU A 381 -10.49 -13.75 19.07
N ILE A 382 -10.61 -12.55 18.53
CA ILE A 382 -10.51 -12.28 17.10
C ILE A 382 -9.01 -12.18 16.74
N PRO A 383 -8.46 -12.99 15.82
CA PRO A 383 -7.02 -12.98 15.54
C PRO A 383 -6.49 -11.62 15.08
N ALA A 384 -5.32 -11.22 15.59
CA ALA A 384 -4.63 -10.02 15.11
C ALA A 384 -4.24 -10.18 13.63
N GLU A 385 -4.57 -9.19 12.81
CA GLU A 385 -4.52 -9.29 11.36
C GLU A 385 -3.71 -8.17 10.70
N ARG A 386 -3.51 -8.26 9.38
CA ARG A 386 -2.65 -7.33 8.62
C ARG A 386 -3.44 -6.38 7.74
N ILE A 387 -4.00 -5.33 8.36
CA ILE A 387 -4.74 -4.26 7.70
C ILE A 387 -3.78 -3.33 6.94
N LEU A 388 -3.89 -3.33 5.61
CA LEU A 388 -3.08 -2.57 4.65
C LEU A 388 -1.56 -2.61 4.87
N GLY A 389 -1.04 -3.65 5.53
CA GLY A 389 0.38 -3.85 5.83
C GLY A 389 0.80 -3.52 7.26
N MET A 390 0.01 -2.76 8.02
CA MET A 390 0.16 -2.65 9.48
C MET A 390 -0.32 -3.96 10.15
N VAL A 391 -0.09 -4.13 11.47
CA VAL A 391 -0.73 -5.19 12.27
C VAL A 391 -1.74 -4.53 13.19
N TRP A 392 -2.98 -5.04 13.22
CA TRP A 392 -4.07 -4.56 14.09
C TRP A 392 -4.59 -5.71 14.94
N ASN A 393 -4.77 -5.48 16.24
CA ASN A 393 -5.42 -6.40 17.16
C ASN A 393 -6.82 -5.86 17.50
N PRO A 394 -7.91 -6.42 16.91
CA PRO A 394 -9.26 -5.93 17.15
C PRO A 394 -9.73 -6.03 18.62
N ASN A 395 -9.27 -7.01 19.41
CA ASN A 395 -9.77 -7.22 20.78
C ASN A 395 -9.40 -6.10 21.76
N VAL A 396 -8.24 -5.46 21.54
CA VAL A 396 -7.76 -4.30 22.31
C VAL A 396 -7.74 -3.01 21.48
N ASP A 397 -8.19 -3.11 20.23
CA ASP A 397 -8.24 -2.07 19.21
C ASP A 397 -6.94 -1.24 19.02
N THR A 398 -5.79 -1.92 18.96
CA THR A 398 -4.48 -1.27 18.77
C THR A 398 -3.74 -1.75 17.52
N PHE A 399 -2.90 -0.87 16.99
CA PHE A 399 -1.85 -1.20 16.03
C PHE A 399 -0.56 -1.63 16.74
N THR A 400 0.12 -2.61 16.15
CA THR A 400 1.44 -3.11 16.57
C THR A 400 2.33 -3.35 15.35
N TYR A 401 3.58 -3.74 15.58
CA TYR A 401 4.59 -3.98 14.54
C TYR A 401 5.20 -5.37 14.65
N ASP A 402 5.27 -6.07 13.52
CA ASP A 402 5.89 -7.38 13.37
C ASP A 402 7.36 -7.21 12.95
N LEU A 403 8.26 -7.50 13.90
CA LEU A 403 9.72 -7.44 13.76
C LEU A 403 10.36 -8.82 13.50
N SER A 404 9.63 -9.77 12.89
CA SER A 404 10.15 -11.12 12.60
C SER A 404 11.34 -11.16 11.63
N PHE A 405 11.56 -10.10 10.84
CA PHE A 405 12.69 -9.89 9.91
C PHE A 405 13.13 -11.12 9.07
N TYR A 406 12.20 -12.00 8.71
CA TYR A 406 12.34 -13.29 8.01
C TYR A 406 13.14 -13.35 6.68
N LYS A 407 13.76 -12.25 6.23
CA LYS A 407 14.70 -12.18 5.09
C LYS A 407 16.13 -11.77 5.49
N VAL A 408 16.37 -11.55 6.78
CA VAL A 408 17.63 -11.07 7.37
C VAL A 408 18.25 -12.22 8.15
N ARG A 409 19.57 -12.33 8.09
CA ARG A 409 20.32 -13.39 8.79
C ARG A 409 20.31 -13.14 10.31
N PRO A 410 20.12 -14.17 11.17
CA PRO A 410 20.11 -14.00 12.62
C PRO A 410 21.36 -13.29 13.16
N GLU A 411 22.52 -13.51 12.54
CA GLU A 411 23.83 -12.97 12.92
C GLU A 411 23.90 -11.44 12.73
N ILE A 412 23.13 -10.90 11.79
CA ILE A 412 22.96 -9.45 11.60
C ILE A 412 22.00 -8.87 12.64
N LEU A 413 20.93 -9.61 12.99
CA LEU A 413 19.96 -9.18 13.99
C LEU A 413 20.53 -9.19 15.41
N SER A 414 21.43 -10.13 15.71
CA SER A 414 22.16 -10.24 16.97
C SER A 414 23.41 -9.36 17.06
N GLN A 415 23.80 -8.69 15.96
CA GLN A 415 25.03 -7.88 15.85
C GLN A 415 26.32 -8.72 16.02
N ALA A 416 26.27 -10.02 15.69
CA ALA A 416 27.45 -10.90 15.68
C ALA A 416 28.32 -10.72 14.42
N GLU A 417 27.74 -10.23 13.32
CA GLU A 417 28.45 -9.86 12.10
C GLU A 417 28.21 -8.38 11.73
N VAL A 418 29.19 -7.77 11.07
CA VAL A 418 29.04 -6.45 10.44
C VAL A 418 28.11 -6.59 9.23
N PRO A 419 27.02 -5.81 9.13
CA PRO A 419 26.07 -5.94 8.02
C PRO A 419 26.64 -5.41 6.72
N THR A 420 26.12 -5.93 5.61
CA THR A 420 26.26 -5.32 4.30
C THR A 420 25.29 -4.14 4.14
N LYS A 421 25.56 -3.26 3.16
CA LYS A 421 24.59 -2.23 2.72
C LYS A 421 23.22 -2.82 2.39
N ARG A 422 23.20 -4.00 1.75
CA ARG A 422 21.98 -4.77 1.45
C ARG A 422 21.26 -5.21 2.72
N ASP A 423 21.97 -5.68 3.74
CA ASP A 423 21.35 -6.15 4.99
C ASP A 423 20.76 -5.00 5.83
N VAL A 424 21.45 -3.86 5.92
CA VAL A 424 20.89 -2.63 6.50
C VAL A 424 19.59 -2.24 5.79
N CYS A 425 19.62 -2.20 4.44
CA CYS A 425 18.45 -1.87 3.64
C CYS A 425 17.27 -2.84 3.86
N LYS A 426 17.53 -4.17 3.94
CA LYS A 426 16.48 -5.17 4.23
C LYS A 426 15.74 -4.90 5.54
N VAL A 427 16.45 -4.52 6.60
CA VAL A 427 15.85 -4.27 7.92
C VAL A 427 15.08 -2.95 7.93
N VAL A 428 15.72 -1.85 7.49
CA VAL A 428 15.11 -0.52 7.52
C VAL A 428 13.83 -0.48 6.66
N MET A 429 13.84 -1.08 5.47
CA MET A 429 12.67 -1.14 4.58
C MET A 429 11.61 -2.18 4.99
N ALA A 430 11.89 -3.05 5.97
CA ALA A 430 10.93 -4.06 6.44
C ALA A 430 9.96 -3.52 7.51
N ILE A 431 10.29 -2.38 8.14
CA ILE A 431 9.44 -1.69 9.10
C ILE A 431 8.41 -0.88 8.31
N PHE A 432 7.26 -1.50 8.02
CA PHE A 432 6.20 -0.87 7.24
C PHE A 432 5.36 0.06 8.13
N ASP A 433 5.64 1.36 8.05
CA ASP A 433 5.04 2.40 8.88
C ASP A 433 4.42 3.53 8.03
N PRO A 434 3.30 3.27 7.32
CA PRO A 434 2.70 4.20 6.35
C PRO A 434 2.00 5.40 6.99
N LEU A 435 1.98 5.49 8.32
CA LEU A 435 1.52 6.67 9.07
C LEU A 435 2.65 7.35 9.85
N GLY A 436 3.85 6.75 9.90
CA GLY A 436 5.01 7.24 10.62
C GLY A 436 5.04 6.98 12.13
N LEU A 437 4.13 6.19 12.71
CA LEU A 437 3.90 6.09 14.16
C LEU A 437 5.06 5.49 15.00
N VAL A 438 6.18 5.13 14.37
CA VAL A 438 7.45 4.78 15.03
C VAL A 438 8.66 5.46 14.38
N SER A 439 8.47 6.54 13.62
CA SER A 439 9.54 7.22 12.88
C SER A 439 10.70 7.68 13.77
N HIS A 440 10.46 8.12 15.00
CA HIS A 440 11.53 8.50 15.95
C HIS A 440 12.48 7.33 16.27
N LEU A 441 12.05 6.08 16.03
CA LEU A 441 12.88 4.88 16.14
C LEU A 441 13.43 4.40 14.78
N THR A 442 12.81 4.73 13.64
CA THR A 442 13.30 4.32 12.30
C THR A 442 14.25 5.31 11.64
N ILE A 443 14.14 6.61 11.93
CA ILE A 443 15.03 7.66 11.40
C ILE A 443 16.52 7.32 11.61
N PRO A 444 17.00 6.89 12.80
CA PRO A 444 18.42 6.55 12.96
C PRO A 444 18.91 5.46 12.00
N GLY A 445 18.06 4.49 11.64
CA GLY A 445 18.38 3.46 10.65
C GLY A 445 18.40 3.99 9.22
N LYS A 446 17.51 4.92 8.89
CA LYS A 446 17.49 5.64 7.60
C LYS A 446 18.73 6.55 7.45
N MET A 447 19.11 7.27 8.51
CA MET A 447 20.34 8.07 8.58
C MET A 447 21.59 7.22 8.33
N VAL A 448 21.69 6.05 8.99
CA VAL A 448 22.78 5.09 8.75
C VAL A 448 22.79 4.63 7.29
N LEU A 449 21.64 4.28 6.71
CA LEU A 449 21.53 3.94 5.29
C LEU A 449 21.95 5.10 4.37
N GLN A 450 21.65 6.36 4.73
CA GLN A 450 22.06 7.55 3.98
C GLN A 450 23.59 7.72 4.01
N GLU A 451 24.24 7.57 5.15
CA GLU A 451 25.70 7.67 5.27
C GLU A 451 26.41 6.50 4.54
N ILE A 452 25.82 5.30 4.52
CA ILE A 452 26.32 4.16 3.72
C ILE A 452 26.25 4.45 2.20
N TRP A 453 25.27 5.23 1.75
CA TRP A 453 25.22 5.71 0.37
C TRP A 453 26.29 6.77 0.08
N LYS A 454 26.49 7.75 0.98
CA LYS A 454 27.55 8.75 0.86
C LYS A 454 28.95 8.14 0.92
N SER A 455 29.15 7.07 1.69
CA SER A 455 30.43 6.37 1.83
C SER A 455 30.89 5.61 0.59
N LYS A 456 30.04 5.56 -0.46
CA LYS A 456 30.19 4.80 -1.71
C LYS A 456 30.42 3.29 -1.51
N THR A 457 29.93 2.76 -0.40
CA THR A 457 30.01 1.33 -0.07
C THR A 457 29.10 0.53 -1.01
N ASP A 458 29.58 -0.63 -1.44
CA ASP A 458 28.89 -1.49 -2.40
C ASP A 458 27.78 -2.34 -1.75
N TRP A 459 26.90 -2.95 -2.55
CA TRP A 459 25.69 -3.60 -2.01
C TRP A 459 25.97 -4.75 -1.04
N ASP A 460 26.94 -5.60 -1.36
CA ASP A 460 27.32 -6.78 -0.57
C ASP A 460 28.66 -6.59 0.17
N GLU A 461 29.17 -5.36 0.20
CA GLU A 461 30.33 -4.96 1.00
C GLU A 461 29.90 -4.71 2.46
N PRO A 462 30.67 -5.15 3.47
CA PRO A 462 30.45 -4.78 4.86
C PRO A 462 30.56 -3.27 5.09
N ILE A 463 29.67 -2.71 5.92
CA ILE A 463 29.69 -1.26 6.18
C ILE A 463 30.89 -0.83 7.04
N LYS A 464 31.33 0.42 6.85
CA LYS A 464 32.46 1.01 7.61
C LYS A 464 32.19 0.97 9.12
N HIS A 465 33.25 0.74 9.91
CA HIS A 465 33.15 0.53 11.37
C HIS A 465 32.33 1.60 12.12
N GLU A 466 32.51 2.89 11.79
CA GLU A 466 31.75 4.01 12.38
C GLU A 466 30.23 3.92 12.13
N LEU A 467 29.84 3.34 10.99
CA LEU A 467 28.45 3.10 10.62
C LEU A 467 27.92 1.82 11.26
N ALA A 468 28.78 0.82 11.49
CA ALA A 468 28.44 -0.39 12.25
C ALA A 468 28.15 -0.09 13.74
N VAL A 469 28.82 0.89 14.34
CA VAL A 469 28.50 1.36 15.70
C VAL A 469 27.11 2.01 15.74
N GLN A 470 26.84 2.98 14.86
CA GLN A 470 25.52 3.63 14.75
C GLN A 470 24.40 2.63 14.42
N TRP A 471 24.69 1.64 13.57
CA TRP A 471 23.80 0.52 13.28
C TRP A 471 23.44 -0.28 14.54
N GLY A 472 24.43 -0.60 15.38
CA GLY A 472 24.20 -1.32 16.64
C GLY A 472 23.33 -0.54 17.64
N GLU A 473 23.45 0.79 17.66
CA GLU A 473 22.58 1.67 18.46
C GLU A 473 21.15 1.73 17.92
N PHE A 474 20.97 1.85 16.60
CA PHE A 474 19.66 1.72 15.95
C PHE A 474 19.02 0.36 16.29
N MET A 475 19.75 -0.74 16.14
CA MET A 475 19.25 -2.09 16.41
C MET A 475 18.86 -2.32 17.90
N LYS A 476 19.52 -1.64 18.84
CA LYS A 476 19.12 -1.63 20.27
C LYS A 476 17.82 -0.83 20.49
N ASN A 477 17.65 0.29 19.79
CA ASN A 477 16.43 1.09 19.84
C ASN A 477 15.26 0.40 19.13
N LEU A 478 15.51 -0.33 18.05
CA LEU A 478 14.52 -1.07 17.27
C LEU A 478 13.71 -2.07 18.11
N GLN A 479 14.33 -2.71 19.12
CA GLN A 479 13.66 -3.61 20.05
C GLN A 479 12.58 -2.93 20.91
N LYS A 480 12.54 -1.59 20.96
CA LYS A 480 11.44 -0.84 21.59
C LYS A 480 10.15 -0.91 20.77
N ILE A 481 10.24 -0.98 19.44
CA ILE A 481 9.07 -1.05 18.54
C ILE A 481 8.20 -2.28 18.84
N ALA A 482 8.80 -3.42 19.22
CA ALA A 482 8.07 -4.64 19.61
C ALA A 482 7.17 -4.47 20.84
N LYS A 483 7.34 -3.40 21.62
CA LYS A 483 6.55 -3.07 22.82
C LYS A 483 5.56 -1.93 22.60
N ILE A 484 5.53 -1.36 21.39
CA ILE A 484 4.63 -0.26 21.04
C ILE A 484 3.28 -0.82 20.63
N SER A 485 2.24 -0.37 21.34
CA SER A 485 0.84 -0.64 21.09
C SER A 485 0.13 0.70 21.01
N ILE A 486 -0.44 1.04 19.86
CA ILE A 486 -0.99 2.36 19.58
C ILE A 486 -2.50 2.24 19.34
N PRO A 487 -3.38 2.96 20.08
CA PRO A 487 -4.81 2.96 19.81
C PRO A 487 -5.12 3.22 18.34
N ARG A 488 -5.99 2.40 17.74
CA ARG A 488 -6.52 2.66 16.39
C ARG A 488 -7.32 3.96 16.43
N CYS A 489 -8.33 4.02 17.30
CA CYS A 489 -9.26 5.13 17.39
C CYS A 489 -8.58 6.44 17.82
N TYR A 490 -8.97 7.55 17.18
CA TYR A 490 -8.64 8.92 17.60
C TYR A 490 -9.65 9.50 18.60
N LEU A 491 -10.88 9.00 18.64
CA LEU A 491 -12.01 9.58 19.37
C LEU A 491 -12.86 8.48 20.01
N GLU A 492 -12.48 7.99 21.19
CA GLU A 492 -13.22 6.94 21.90
C GLU A 492 -14.64 7.38 22.29
N ASN A 493 -14.83 8.67 22.60
CA ASN A 493 -16.13 9.26 22.90
C ASN A 493 -16.35 10.52 22.05
N THR A 494 -17.18 10.41 21.01
CA THR A 494 -17.57 11.55 20.15
C THR A 494 -18.75 12.36 20.70
N ALA A 495 -19.48 11.86 21.71
CA ALA A 495 -20.74 12.46 22.17
C ALA A 495 -20.56 13.67 23.11
N THR A 496 -19.40 13.79 23.75
CA THR A 496 -19.05 14.91 24.65
C THR A 496 -18.05 15.89 24.05
N LEU A 497 -17.67 15.72 22.79
CA LEU A 497 -16.65 16.53 22.11
C LEU A 497 -17.20 17.94 21.82
N THR A 498 -16.62 18.95 22.47
CA THR A 498 -17.04 20.36 22.31
C THR A 498 -16.27 21.09 21.22
N ASN A 499 -14.97 20.77 21.07
CA ASN A 499 -14.13 21.26 19.99
C ASN A 499 -12.91 20.35 19.78
N TYR A 500 -12.27 20.46 18.63
CA TYR A 500 -10.97 19.83 18.35
C TYR A 500 -10.02 20.81 17.67
N HIS A 501 -8.72 20.63 17.92
CA HIS A 501 -7.63 21.42 17.34
C HIS A 501 -6.55 20.49 16.79
N LEU A 502 -5.90 20.88 15.69
CA LEU A 502 -4.74 20.16 15.14
C LEU A 502 -3.47 20.96 15.47
N HIS A 503 -2.71 20.55 16.49
CA HIS A 503 -1.47 21.22 16.85
C HIS A 503 -0.29 20.61 16.09
N ILE A 504 0.37 21.41 15.25
CA ILE A 504 1.49 20.98 14.42
C ILE A 504 2.79 21.61 14.93
N PHE A 505 3.71 20.79 15.44
CA PHE A 505 5.06 21.23 15.83
C PHE A 505 6.09 20.65 14.87
N SER A 506 7.23 21.32 14.71
CA SER A 506 8.26 20.92 13.75
C SER A 506 9.65 21.37 14.19
N ASP A 507 10.66 20.57 13.83
CA ASP A 507 12.06 20.92 14.00
C ASP A 507 12.86 20.46 12.77
N ALA A 508 14.01 21.09 12.51
CA ALA A 508 14.86 20.80 11.35
C ALA A 508 16.34 20.87 11.71
N SER A 509 17.02 19.73 11.59
CA SER A 509 18.47 19.61 11.74
C SER A 509 19.18 19.59 10.38
N ALA A 510 20.51 19.62 10.40
CA ALA A 510 21.32 19.42 9.20
C ALA A 510 21.19 18.01 8.56
N LYS A 511 20.64 17.02 9.29
CA LYS A 511 20.54 15.61 8.85
C LYS A 511 19.11 15.21 8.47
N ALA A 512 18.14 15.49 9.36
CA ALA A 512 16.73 15.18 9.19
C ALA A 512 15.83 16.31 9.70
N TYR A 513 14.59 16.37 9.20
CA TYR A 513 13.55 17.31 9.62
C TYR A 513 12.30 16.54 10.06
N ALA A 514 11.66 16.97 11.15
CA ALA A 514 10.54 16.28 11.78
C ALA A 514 9.32 17.18 11.90
N THR A 515 8.13 16.57 11.83
CA THR A 515 6.87 17.23 12.20
C THR A 515 5.96 16.25 12.91
N VAL A 516 5.21 16.76 13.88
CA VAL A 516 4.30 16.03 14.76
C VAL A 516 2.94 16.73 14.73
N ALA A 517 1.86 15.95 14.70
CA ALA A 517 0.48 16.42 14.73
C ALA A 517 -0.26 15.82 15.94
N TYR A 518 -0.65 16.67 16.88
CA TYR A 518 -1.56 16.28 17.94
C TYR A 518 -2.98 16.62 17.50
N LEU A 519 -3.89 15.66 17.62
CA LEU A 519 -5.31 15.99 17.72
C LEU A 519 -5.59 16.31 19.20
N VAL A 520 -6.06 17.52 19.47
CA VAL A 520 -6.34 18.01 20.83
C VAL A 520 -7.83 18.20 20.97
N THR A 521 -8.44 17.54 21.95
CA THR A 521 -9.90 17.36 22.04
C THR A 521 -10.43 17.88 23.36
N ASN A 522 -11.36 18.82 23.30
CA ASN A 522 -11.96 19.42 24.50
C ASN A 522 -13.29 18.74 24.81
N PHE A 523 -13.35 18.01 25.92
CA PHE A 523 -14.58 17.49 26.49
C PHE A 523 -15.07 18.47 27.58
N GLY A 524 -16.39 18.51 27.83
CA GLY A 524 -16.95 19.45 28.81
C GLY A 524 -16.29 19.33 30.19
N ASN A 525 -15.59 20.38 30.62
CA ASN A 525 -14.81 20.49 31.86
C ASN A 525 -13.54 19.58 31.98
N LEU A 526 -13.13 18.86 30.93
CA LEU A 526 -11.87 18.10 30.89
C LEU A 526 -11.18 18.20 29.52
N SER A 527 -9.94 18.68 29.51
CA SER A 527 -9.08 18.73 28.32
C SER A 527 -8.20 17.48 28.23
N ASP A 528 -8.56 16.54 27.35
CA ASP A 528 -7.76 15.35 27.08
C ASP A 528 -7.03 15.49 25.73
N VAL A 529 -5.72 15.25 25.73
CA VAL A 529 -4.90 15.26 24.51
C VAL A 529 -4.93 13.88 23.87
N VAL A 530 -5.94 13.64 23.04
CA VAL A 530 -6.09 12.35 22.35
C VAL A 530 -5.37 12.36 20.99
N HIS A 531 -4.09 11.95 21.04
CA HIS A 531 -3.32 11.22 20.01
C HIS A 531 -2.09 11.89 19.33
N GLN A 532 -1.18 11.04 18.82
CA GLN A 532 0.20 11.29 18.34
C GLN A 532 0.76 10.06 17.51
N GLY A 533 2.08 9.91 17.24
CA GLY A 533 2.76 8.71 16.66
C GLY A 533 4.24 8.81 16.13
N GLU A 534 4.55 9.52 15.02
CA GLU A 534 5.76 10.33 14.63
C GLU A 534 5.75 10.68 13.12
N VAL A 535 6.51 11.68 12.64
CA VAL A 535 7.24 11.62 11.34
C VAL A 535 8.53 12.44 11.41
N GLY A 536 9.61 11.84 10.89
CA GLY A 536 10.73 12.58 10.32
C GLY A 536 10.99 12.16 8.88
N CYS A 537 11.33 13.15 8.05
CA CYS A 537 11.80 12.95 6.68
C CYS A 537 13.27 13.41 6.59
N GLU A 538 14.00 12.81 5.65
CA GLU A 538 15.44 13.04 5.52
C GLU A 538 15.76 13.87 4.28
N ARG A 539 16.80 14.69 4.40
CA ARG A 539 17.25 15.51 3.28
C ARG A 539 18.00 14.65 2.27
N ARG A 540 17.31 14.12 1.26
CA ARG A 540 17.97 13.54 0.08
C ARG A 540 18.67 14.65 -0.70
N HIS A 541 19.93 14.42 -1.01
CA HIS A 541 20.55 14.92 -2.23
C HIS A 541 20.84 13.69 -3.10
N MET A 542 20.05 13.56 -4.16
CA MET A 542 20.43 12.87 -5.39
C MET A 542 20.26 13.93 -6.49
N ASP A 543 21.28 14.15 -7.29
CA ASP A 543 21.17 15.09 -8.41
C ASP A 543 20.32 14.47 -9.52
N GLU A 544 19.08 14.96 -9.67
CA GLU A 544 18.44 15.10 -10.98
C GLU A 544 17.29 16.13 -10.89
N GLY A 545 16.95 16.75 -12.02
CA GLY A 545 16.39 18.11 -12.08
C GLY A 545 14.90 18.29 -11.75
N SER A 546 14.44 18.01 -10.54
CA SER A 546 13.20 18.60 -10.00
C SER A 546 13.16 18.63 -8.47
N GLY A 547 13.23 19.82 -7.87
CA GLY A 547 13.18 19.99 -6.42
C GLY A 547 11.76 19.89 -5.85
N ILE A 548 11.41 18.74 -5.28
CA ILE A 548 10.17 18.54 -4.52
C ILE A 548 10.51 18.43 -3.03
N PHE A 549 9.85 19.24 -2.21
CA PHE A 549 10.01 19.28 -0.75
C PHE A 549 8.85 18.52 -0.10
N GLU A 550 9.13 17.53 0.75
CA GLU A 550 8.07 16.64 1.26
C GLU A 550 8.19 16.39 2.78
N VAL A 551 7.33 17.10 3.51
CA VAL A 551 7.18 17.05 4.97
C VAL A 551 5.91 16.25 5.31
N ALA A 552 5.98 15.39 6.33
CA ALA A 552 4.81 14.70 6.90
C ALA A 552 4.84 14.75 8.46
N LEU A 553 3.82 14.19 9.12
CA LEU A 553 3.44 14.39 10.54
C LEU A 553 3.28 13.07 11.33
N ILE A 554 3.51 13.00 12.69
CA ILE A 554 2.51 12.46 13.70
C ILE A 554 2.75 12.61 15.28
N GLY A 555 3.71 12.06 16.07
CA GLY A 555 4.05 12.40 17.53
C GLY A 555 4.70 11.33 18.51
N VAL A 556 4.57 11.41 19.87
CA VAL A 556 4.41 10.35 20.96
C VAL A 556 4.54 10.94 22.40
N ALA A 557 3.75 10.46 23.39
CA ALA A 557 3.86 10.76 24.84
C ALA A 557 3.08 9.76 25.73
N ASN A 558 3.43 9.65 27.03
CA ASN A 558 2.82 8.73 28.01
C ASN A 558 2.02 9.44 29.12
N ARG A 559 1.05 8.74 29.75
CA ARG A 559 0.37 9.20 30.96
C ARG A 559 1.36 9.54 32.09
N ILE A 560 1.28 10.75 32.64
CA ILE A 560 1.83 11.10 33.96
C ILE A 560 0.67 11.39 34.90
N SER A 561 0.38 10.47 35.83
CA SER A 561 -0.64 10.67 36.86
C SER A 561 -0.11 11.54 37.99
N GLY A 562 -0.05 12.85 37.75
CA GLY A 562 0.43 13.86 38.68
C GLY A 562 -0.49 14.09 39.88
N ARG A 563 -0.45 13.18 40.87
CA ARG A 563 -0.87 13.49 42.26
C ARG A 563 0.37 13.66 43.13
N ASN A 564 0.68 14.91 43.44
CA ASN A 564 1.37 15.30 44.67
C ASN A 564 0.94 16.74 44.98
N SER A 565 0.04 16.87 45.95
CA SER A 565 -0.37 18.14 46.53
C SER A 565 0.45 18.41 47.80
N THR A 566 1.01 19.60 47.89
CA THR A 566 1.39 20.28 49.13
C THR A 566 0.63 21.59 49.18
#